data_AF-A0A968QH66-F1
#
_entry.id   AF-A0A968QH66-F1
#
_cell.length_a   1.000
_cell.length_b   1.000
_cell.length_c   1.000
_cell.angle_alpha   90.00
_cell.angle_beta   90.00
_cell.angle_gamma   90.00
#
_symmetry.space_group_name_H-M   'P 1'
#
loop_
_entity.id
_entity.type
_entity.pdbx_description
1 polymer ?
#
loop_
_entity_poly.entity_id
_entity_poly.type
_entity_poly.pdbx_seq_one_letter_code
_entity_poly.pdbx_strand_id
1 'polypeptide(L)'
;MTIEKATIRNLQTGEAIPVRFNPGEYSLDVSNSFAEIGIPGLQTPPIQYIRGNNRTLKMELFFDSFEQEVDVRTQTQRLTTLLDRDRRTQAPPVLLFPGQF
;
A
#
# COMPACT_ATOMS: atom_id res chain seq x y z
N MET A 1 -15.46 -6.74 21.78
CA MET A 1 -14.33 -7.16 20.93
C MET A 1 -13.44 -5.95 20.78
N THR A 2 -12.16 -6.04 21.14
CA THR A 2 -11.22 -4.91 21.10
C THR A 2 -10.63 -4.84 19.70
N ILE A 3 -10.77 -3.69 19.04
CA ILE A 3 -10.17 -3.46 17.71
C ILE A 3 -8.66 -3.30 17.91
N GLU A 4 -7.87 -4.19 17.32
CA GLU A 4 -6.43 -4.02 17.26
C GLU A 4 -6.08 -2.88 16.29
N LYS A 5 -5.10 -2.05 16.68
CA LYS A 5 -4.65 -0.96 15.81
C LYS A 5 -3.82 -1.53 14.67
N ALA A 6 -4.09 -1.05 13.47
CA ALA A 6 -3.29 -1.38 12.31
C ALA A 6 -1.83 -0.96 12.51
N THR A 7 -0.90 -1.70 11.89
CA THR A 7 0.52 -1.36 11.91
C THR A 7 1.08 -1.30 10.48
N ILE A 8 2.00 -0.38 10.23
CA ILE A 8 2.80 -0.34 9.00
C ILE A 8 4.16 -0.94 9.36
N ARG A 9 4.47 -2.10 8.80
CA ARG A 9 5.72 -2.82 9.07
C ARG A 9 6.71 -2.65 7.93
N ASN A 10 7.91 -2.21 8.24
CA ASN A 10 9.04 -2.24 7.32
C ASN A 10 9.63 -3.66 7.32
N LEU A 11 9.58 -4.35 6.18
CA LEU A 11 10.02 -5.75 6.09
C LEU A 11 11.54 -5.92 6.10
N GLN A 12 12.29 -4.85 5.83
CA GLN A 12 13.74 -4.87 5.86
C GLN A 12 14.31 -4.66 7.26
N THR A 13 13.70 -3.79 8.07
CA THR A 13 14.18 -3.46 9.43
C THR A 13 13.41 -4.17 10.53
N GLY A 14 12.19 -4.64 10.24
CA GLY A 14 11.26 -5.16 11.23
C GLY A 14 10.56 -4.07 12.06
N GLU A 15 10.81 -2.79 11.80
CA GLU A 15 10.14 -1.69 12.49
C GLU A 15 8.64 -1.71 12.20
N ALA A 16 7.83 -1.61 13.26
CA ALA A 16 6.38 -1.48 13.16
C ALA A 16 5.95 -0.09 13.63
N ILE A 17 5.25 0.63 12.77
CA ILE A 17 4.68 1.95 13.06
C ILE A 17 3.19 1.77 13.30
N PRO A 18 2.68 1.95 14.53
CA PRO A 18 1.26 1.84 14.79
C PRO A 18 0.51 3.01 14.17
N VAL A 19 -0.62 2.72 13.54
CA VAL A 19 -1.54 3.75 13.07
C VAL A 19 -2.38 4.21 14.27
N ARG A 20 -2.52 5.53 14.43
CA ARG A 20 -3.27 6.08 15.57
C ARG A 20 -4.76 5.75 15.50
N PHE A 21 -5.33 5.91 14.30
CA PHE A 21 -6.72 5.61 13.94
C PHE A 21 -6.74 4.68 12.73
N ASN A 22 -7.47 3.58 12.82
CA ASN A 22 -7.63 2.68 11.68
C ASN A 22 -8.34 3.43 10.54
N PRO A 23 -7.97 3.18 9.27
CA PRO A 23 -8.65 3.80 8.14
C PRO A 23 -10.12 3.38 8.13
N GLY A 24 -11.03 4.32 7.85
CA GLY A 24 -12.46 4.01 7.71
C GLY A 24 -12.75 3.13 6.50
N GLU A 25 -11.94 3.26 5.45
CA GLU A 25 -11.99 2.45 4.24
C GLU A 25 -10.60 2.30 3.60
N TYR A 26 -10.44 1.28 2.77
CA TYR A 26 -9.31 1.14 1.88
C TYR A 26 -9.77 0.58 0.54
N SER A 27 -9.08 0.93 -0.54
CA SER A 27 -9.32 0.36 -1.87
C SER A 27 -8.11 -0.41 -2.35
N LEU A 28 -8.39 -1.50 -3.06
CA LEU A 28 -7.39 -2.39 -3.61
C LEU A 28 -7.60 -2.54 -5.11
N ASP A 29 -6.77 -1.85 -5.88
CA ASP A 29 -6.82 -1.93 -7.33
C ASP A 29 -5.94 -3.09 -7.80
N VAL A 30 -6.56 -4.09 -8.41
CA VAL A 30 -5.89 -5.22 -9.08
C VAL A 30 -6.38 -5.25 -10.52
N SER A 31 -5.46 -5.33 -11.47
CA SER A 31 -5.81 -5.42 -12.89
C SER A 31 -4.90 -6.39 -13.64
N ASN A 32 -5.40 -6.88 -14.77
CA ASN A 32 -4.70 -7.79 -15.66
C ASN A 32 -4.68 -7.21 -17.07
N SER A 33 -3.62 -7.49 -17.82
CA SER A 33 -3.48 -7.07 -19.21
C SER A 33 -3.76 -8.25 -20.14
N PHE A 34 -4.60 -8.00 -21.14
CA PHE A 34 -4.97 -8.96 -22.18
C PHE A 34 -4.72 -8.35 -23.57
N ALA A 35 -4.42 -9.20 -24.55
CA ALA A 35 -4.31 -8.84 -25.96
C ALA A 35 -5.38 -9.57 -26.78
N GLU A 36 -5.95 -8.89 -27.76
CA GLU A 36 -6.75 -9.53 -28.81
C GLU A 36 -5.85 -9.82 -30.01
N ILE A 37 -5.87 -11.06 -30.49
CA ILE A 37 -5.07 -11.46 -31.64
C ILE A 37 -5.98 -11.54 -32.86
N GLY A 38 -5.90 -10.53 -33.74
CA GLY A 38 -6.63 -10.53 -35.00
C GLY A 38 -6.10 -11.58 -35.97
N ILE A 39 -6.83 -12.69 -36.13
CA ILE A 39 -6.51 -13.74 -37.12
C ILE A 39 -7.45 -13.57 -38.32
N PRO A 40 -6.93 -13.28 -39.53
CA PRO A 40 -7.76 -13.18 -40.73
C PRO A 40 -8.60 -14.44 -40.95
N GLY A 41 -9.90 -14.24 -41.22
CA GLY A 41 -10.85 -15.34 -41.43
C GLY A 41 -11.53 -15.86 -40.16
N LEU A 42 -11.11 -15.41 -38.97
CA LEU A 42 -11.79 -15.71 -37.71
C LEU A 42 -12.75 -14.58 -37.34
N GLN A 43 -14.02 -14.92 -37.10
CA GLN A 43 -15.06 -13.93 -36.78
C GLN A 43 -14.91 -13.32 -35.38
N THR A 44 -14.27 -14.04 -34.46
CA THR A 44 -14.02 -13.55 -33.10
C THR A 44 -12.54 -13.78 -32.77
N PRO A 45 -11.75 -12.72 -32.52
CA PRO A 45 -10.34 -12.87 -32.20
C PRO A 45 -10.18 -13.54 -30.82
N PRO A 46 -9.25 -14.49 -30.65
CA PRO A 46 -8.94 -15.03 -29.35
C PRO A 46 -8.32 -13.94 -28.45
N ILE A 47 -8.68 -13.99 -27.16
CA ILE A 47 -8.12 -13.13 -26.11
C ILE A 47 -6.97 -13.88 -25.43
N GLN A 48 -5.79 -13.27 -25.36
CA GLN A 48 -4.60 -13.80 -24.70
C GLN A 48 -4.29 -13.02 -23.42
N TYR A 49 -4.09 -13.74 -22.32
CA TYR A 49 -3.52 -13.15 -21.11
C TYR A 49 -2.03 -12.82 -21.30
N ILE A 50 -1.65 -11.59 -20.98
CA ILE A 50 -0.26 -11.13 -21.09
C ILE A 50 0.43 -11.22 -19.73
N ARG A 51 -0.10 -10.50 -18.74
CA ARG A 51 0.46 -10.41 -17.38
C ARG A 51 -0.53 -9.78 -16.40
N GLY A 52 -0.27 -9.95 -15.11
CA GLY A 52 -0.88 -9.15 -14.05
C GLY A 52 -0.21 -7.77 -13.97
N ASN A 53 -0.98 -6.75 -13.64
CA ASN A 53 -0.47 -5.42 -13.35
C ASN A 53 -0.18 -5.27 -11.84
N ASN A 54 0.42 -4.14 -11.49
CA ASN A 54 0.69 -3.81 -10.09
C ASN A 54 -0.60 -3.73 -9.28
N ARG A 55 -0.56 -4.32 -8.09
CA ARG A 55 -1.60 -4.18 -7.07
C ARG A 55 -1.38 -2.89 -6.30
N THR A 56 -2.38 -2.00 -6.28
CA THR A 56 -2.30 -0.73 -5.55
C THR A 56 -3.23 -0.77 -4.35
N LEU A 57 -2.69 -0.52 -3.15
CA LEU A 57 -3.47 -0.26 -1.94
C LEU A 57 -3.57 1.25 -1.73
N LYS A 58 -4.78 1.78 -1.59
CA LYS A 58 -5.03 3.19 -1.27
C LYS A 58 -5.86 3.30 0.01
N MET A 59 -5.51 4.26 0.85
CA MET A 59 -6.21 4.56 2.10
C MET A 59 -5.84 5.95 2.58
N GLU A 60 -6.65 6.47 3.49
CA GLU A 60 -6.41 7.73 4.19
C GLU A 60 -6.19 7.46 5.68
N LEU A 61 -5.12 8.04 6.23
CA LEU A 61 -4.75 7.91 7.64
C LEU A 61 -4.82 9.27 8.32
N PHE A 62 -5.48 9.32 9.47
CA PHE A 62 -5.59 10.53 10.28
C PHE A 62 -4.58 10.51 11.43
N PHE A 63 -3.94 11.65 11.65
CA PHE A 63 -3.05 11.89 12.77
C PHE A 63 -3.55 13.11 13.52
N ASP A 64 -3.70 12.95 14.82
CA ASP A 64 -3.97 14.03 15.77
C ASP A 64 -2.82 14.00 16.79
N SER A 65 -2.56 15.10 17.48
CA SER A 65 -1.65 15.17 18.62
C SER A 65 -2.17 16.10 19.72
N PHE A 66 -3.43 16.53 19.64
CA PHE A 66 -4.04 17.50 20.54
C PHE A 66 -3.89 17.11 22.01
N GLU A 67 -4.23 15.88 22.38
CA GLU A 67 -4.15 15.39 23.77
C GLU A 67 -2.72 15.25 24.31
N GLN A 68 -1.72 15.14 23.44
CA GLN A 68 -0.33 15.00 23.88
C GLN A 68 0.43 16.33 23.90
N GLU A 69 -0.16 17.41 23.38
CA GLU A 69 0.47 18.73 23.28
C GLU A 69 1.83 18.69 22.56
N VAL A 70 2.02 17.75 21.64
CA VAL A 70 3.23 17.62 20.82
C VAL A 70 2.96 17.95 19.36
N ASP A 71 4.02 18.26 18.62
CA ASP A 71 3.93 18.48 17.19
C ASP A 71 3.59 17.18 16.45
N VAL A 72 2.47 17.17 15.72
CA VAL A 72 2.00 16.05 14.89
C VAL A 72 3.04 15.60 13.87
N ARG A 73 3.92 16.51 13.42
CA ARG A 73 5.02 16.21 12.49
C ARG A 73 5.94 15.14 13.03
N THR A 74 6.15 15.07 14.35
CA THR A 74 6.97 14.02 14.96
C THR A 74 6.44 12.62 14.63
N GLN A 75 5.12 12.47 14.48
CA GLN A 75 4.47 11.21 14.13
C GLN A 75 4.44 11.00 12.61
N THR A 76 4.07 12.03 11.84
CA THR A 76 3.94 11.90 10.38
C THR A 76 5.29 11.80 9.68
N GLN A 77 6.35 12.40 10.23
CA GLN A 77 7.72 12.30 9.71
C GLN A 77 8.19 10.85 9.64
N ARG A 78 7.81 10.01 10.63
CA ARG A 78 8.15 8.58 10.63
C ARG A 78 7.58 7.85 9.42
N LEU A 79 6.44 8.30 8.89
CA LEU A 79 5.83 7.72 7.69
C LEU A 79 6.39 8.33 6.41
N THR A 80 6.58 9.64 6.36
CA THR A 80 7.11 10.29 5.16
C THR A 80 8.56 9.87 4.88
N THR A 81 9.37 9.62 5.91
CA THR A 81 10.73 9.09 5.75
C THR A 81 10.76 7.67 5.19
N LEU A 82 9.67 6.89 5.27
CA LEU A 82 9.58 5.60 4.57
C LEU A 82 9.46 5.74 3.05
N LEU A 83 9.21 6.94 2.53
CA LEU A 83 9.22 7.21 1.09
C LEU A 83 10.63 7.49 0.57
N ASP A 84 11.57 7.77 1.47
CA ASP A 84 12.94 8.05 1.10
C ASP A 84 13.65 6.77 0.62
N ARG A 85 14.67 6.96 -0.23
CA ARG A 85 15.51 5.85 -0.67
C ARG A 85 16.31 5.28 0.50
N ASP A 86 16.19 3.98 0.71
CA ASP A 86 17.10 3.25 1.59
C ASP A 86 18.51 3.25 0.96
N ARG A 87 19.54 3.59 1.75
CA ARG A 87 20.92 3.73 1.25
C ARG A 87 21.51 2.41 0.77
N ARG A 88 21.07 1.28 1.34
CA ARG A 88 21.58 -0.06 1.03
C ARG A 88 20.93 -0.64 -0.21
N THR A 89 19.61 -0.51 -0.35
CA THR A 89 18.87 -1.08 -1.49
C THR A 89 18.73 -0.12 -2.66
N GLN A 90 19.01 1.18 -2.45
CA GLN A 90 18.77 2.27 -3.42
C GLN A 90 17.29 2.38 -3.86
N ALA A 91 16.38 1.79 -3.09
CA ALA A 91 14.94 1.77 -3.31
C ALA A 91 14.22 2.10 -2.00
N PRO A 92 12.97 2.57 -2.05
CA PRO A 92 12.14 2.65 -0.85
C PRO A 92 12.00 1.28 -0.16
N PRO A 93 11.80 1.24 1.16
CA PRO A 93 11.53 0.00 1.88
C PRO A 93 10.25 -0.68 1.39
N VAL A 94 10.19 -1.99 1.57
CA VAL A 94 9.00 -2.79 1.29
C VAL A 94 8.18 -2.80 2.57
N LEU A 95 6.97 -2.27 2.47
CA LEU A 95 6.07 -2.12 3.60
C LEU A 95 4.99 -3.20 3.57
N LEU A 96 4.64 -3.72 4.74
CA LEU A 96 3.50 -4.58 4.96
C LEU A 96 2.48 -3.83 5.81
N PHE A 97 1.25 -3.78 5.33
CA PHE A 97 0.10 -3.41 6.12
C PHE A 97 -0.71 -4.69 6.39
N PRO A 98 -0.54 -5.35 7.55
CA PRO A 98 -1.30 -6.54 7.89
C PRO A 98 -2.73 -6.09 8.20
N GLY A 99 -3.61 -6.21 7.21
CA GLY A 99 -5.04 -5.98 7.40
C GLY A 99 -5.69 -7.24 7.93
N GLN A 100 -6.09 -7.21 9.20
CA GLN A 100 -7.19 -8.04 9.70
C GLN A 100 -8.14 -7.05 10.38
N PHE A 101 -9.19 -6.66 9.67
CA PHE A 101 -10.25 -5.80 10.18
C PHE A 101 -11.58 -6.49 9.92
#